data_AF-A0AAV8ZMU3-F1
#
_entry.id   AF-A0AAV8ZMU3-F1
#
_cell.length_a   1.000
_cell.length_b   1.000
_cell.length_c   1.000
_cell.angle_alpha   90.00
_cell.angle_beta   90.00
_cell.angle_gamma   90.00
#
_symmetry.space_group_name_H-M   'P 1'
#
loop_
_entity.id
_entity.type
_entity.pdbx_description
1 polymer ?
#
loop_
_entity_poly.entity_id
_entity_poly.type
_entity_poly.pdbx_seq_one_letter_code
_entity_poly.pdbx_strand_id
1 'polypeptide(L)'
;MSESWPDCNAEKGQQLPQSITISKFSAARGKEIQIMRKSLSSTTGTKLAFQKLSTHMRRRAMSHNVKRLPRRLREIHLNQMKKSGIPPKQKRPSRKYRRRPYNLLSDYMRRQRRHRWLDTHIWHAKRFRMIEKWGYKLPLRPCDRAFRACYRATVNHCLLQDISYYNCVEIKGNYNIIVSNFKEITDPNIGLTIAAKSFAKGSREGKITLFRSDGSKKAIGIIYFHWKPSQTDNKHVLWIWIHAAYYTETLNTLINCFKLELSYETSYVSKDNIELKELKLELNRFRLTGSLSNAVLQNCFQITKDKKCTEKWEKKCEMVTDNSHLQKEYWSNLKNTSSTTGLPRILFCH
;
A
#
# COMPACT_ATOMS: atom_id res chain seq x y z
N MET A 1 0.57 5.58 56.63
CA MET A 1 1.40 4.99 55.56
C MET A 1 1.72 6.09 54.56
N SER A 2 2.80 6.83 54.81
CA SER A 2 3.26 7.94 53.95
C SER A 2 4.55 7.49 53.28
N GLU A 3 4.46 7.18 52.00
CA GLU A 3 5.62 6.86 51.17
C GLU A 3 6.51 8.10 50.99
N SER A 4 7.76 7.94 51.40
CA SER A 4 8.85 8.88 51.25
C SER A 4 9.24 9.05 49.79
N TRP A 5 9.39 10.30 49.35
CA TRP A 5 9.99 10.63 48.06
C TRP A 5 11.43 10.10 48.00
N PRO A 6 11.94 9.71 46.82
CA PRO A 6 13.26 9.13 46.72
C PRO A 6 14.32 10.17 47.11
N ASP A 7 15.15 9.79 48.07
CA ASP A 7 16.29 10.55 48.55
C ASP A 7 17.12 11.02 47.36
N CYS A 8 17.16 12.35 47.20
CA CYS A 8 18.18 12.98 46.39
C CYS A 8 19.50 12.71 47.10
N ASN A 9 20.30 11.78 46.56
CA ASN A 9 21.73 11.70 46.82
C ASN A 9 22.36 13.02 46.35
N ALA A 10 22.23 14.05 47.19
CA ALA A 10 23.03 15.25 47.12
C ALA A 10 24.46 14.79 47.43
N GLU A 11 25.35 14.93 46.46
CA GLU A 11 26.78 14.76 46.65
C GLU A 11 27.21 15.57 47.89
N LYS A 12 27.42 14.87 49.00
CA LYS A 12 27.89 15.44 50.27
C LYS A 12 29.32 15.94 50.05
N GLY A 13 29.45 17.20 49.67
CA GLY A 13 30.74 17.83 49.42
C GLY A 13 30.70 19.17 48.66
N GLN A 14 29.56 19.60 48.11
CA GLN A 14 29.48 20.90 47.44
C GLN A 14 29.17 22.03 48.44
N GLN A 15 30.19 22.76 48.88
CA GLN A 15 30.02 24.07 49.52
C GLN A 15 29.40 25.04 48.51
N LEU A 16 28.25 25.62 48.84
CA LEU A 16 27.62 26.65 48.03
C LEU A 16 28.55 27.87 47.95
N PRO A 17 28.77 28.46 46.76
CA PRO A 17 29.63 29.61 46.62
C PRO A 17 29.04 30.80 47.39
N GLN A 18 29.85 31.47 48.22
CA GLN A 18 29.44 32.64 49.00
C GLN A 18 29.07 33.86 48.14
N SER A 19 29.53 33.91 46.88
CA SER A 19 29.19 34.96 45.93
C SER A 19 29.03 34.40 44.51
N ILE A 20 28.14 35.00 43.73
CA ILE A 20 27.88 34.59 42.35
C ILE A 20 28.29 35.67 41.36
N THR A 21 29.03 35.29 40.32
CA THR A 21 29.34 36.22 39.23
C THR A 21 28.11 36.40 38.35
N ILE A 22 27.46 37.57 38.47
CA ILE A 22 26.20 37.90 37.79
C ILE A 22 26.31 37.73 36.28
N SER A 23 27.44 38.08 35.65
CA SER A 23 27.62 37.95 34.21
C SER A 23 27.57 36.50 33.73
N LYS A 24 28.26 35.58 34.42
CA LYS A 24 28.26 34.15 34.11
C LYS A 24 26.88 33.53 34.34
N PHE A 25 26.22 33.87 35.45
CA PHE A 25 24.88 33.40 35.76
C PHE A 25 23.84 33.89 34.73
N SER A 26 23.87 35.19 34.41
CA SER A 26 22.97 35.79 33.42
C SER A 26 23.20 35.25 32.01
N ALA A 27 24.45 34.95 31.62
CA ALA A 27 24.75 34.33 30.33
C ALA A 27 24.22 32.89 30.24
N ALA A 28 24.34 32.10 31.32
CA ALA A 28 23.81 30.74 31.39
C ALA A 28 22.27 30.73 31.36
N ARG A 29 21.63 31.53 32.23
CA ARG A 29 20.16 31.64 32.31
C ARG A 29 19.55 32.36 31.10
N GLY A 30 20.28 33.25 30.44
CA GLY A 30 19.84 33.92 29.22
C GLY A 30 19.51 32.93 28.10
N LYS A 31 20.33 31.89 27.91
CA LYS A 31 20.05 30.81 26.94
C LYS A 31 18.79 30.03 27.31
N GLU A 32 18.63 29.67 28.58
CA GLU A 32 17.44 28.95 29.08
C GLU A 32 16.17 29.77 28.90
N ILE A 33 16.20 31.06 29.26
CA ILE A 33 15.09 32.00 29.08
C ILE A 33 14.75 32.14 27.60
N GLN A 34 15.76 32.20 26.72
CA GLN A 34 15.52 32.26 25.28
C GLN A 34 14.88 30.97 24.75
N ILE A 35 15.31 29.79 25.22
CA ILE A 35 14.71 28.50 24.85
C ILE A 35 13.27 28.42 25.35
N MET A 36 13.01 28.80 26.60
CA MET A 36 11.65 28.87 27.16
C MET A 36 10.78 29.85 26.37
N ARG A 37 11.27 31.05 26.08
CA ARG A 37 10.51 32.04 25.30
C ARG A 37 10.18 31.51 23.90
N LYS A 38 11.11 30.83 23.24
CA LYS A 38 10.88 30.17 21.94
C LYS A 38 9.84 29.05 22.06
N SER A 39 9.92 28.18 23.07
CA SER A 39 8.95 27.09 23.26
C SER A 39 7.55 27.62 23.59
N LEU A 40 7.45 28.64 24.45
CA LEU A 40 6.19 29.31 24.78
C LEU A 40 5.58 29.98 23.56
N SER A 41 6.36 30.69 22.73
CA SER A 41 5.83 31.38 21.53
C SER A 41 5.07 30.46 20.56
N SER A 42 5.45 29.18 20.51
CA SER A 42 4.75 28.17 19.70
C SER A 42 3.37 27.78 20.28
N THR A 43 3.22 27.89 21.61
CA THR A 43 2.10 27.37 22.42
C THR A 43 1.12 28.45 22.88
N THR A 44 1.60 29.66 23.22
CA THR A 44 0.84 30.69 23.96
C THR A 44 0.14 31.74 23.11
N GLY A 45 0.28 31.70 21.78
CA GLY A 45 -0.48 32.61 20.91
C GLY A 45 -2.00 32.46 21.10
N THR A 46 -2.77 33.52 20.86
CA THR A 46 -4.25 33.58 20.83
C THR A 46 -4.83 32.79 19.65
N LYS A 47 -4.40 31.54 19.50
CA LYS A 47 -4.79 30.64 18.43
C LYS A 47 -6.18 30.10 18.72
N LEU A 48 -7.01 30.10 17.68
CA LEU A 48 -8.29 29.42 17.71
C LEU A 48 -8.06 27.93 17.97
N ALA A 49 -9.00 27.24 18.63
CA ALA A 49 -8.85 25.85 19.04
C ALA A 49 -8.40 24.94 17.88
N PHE A 50 -8.92 25.18 16.68
CA PHE A 50 -8.58 24.41 15.48
C PHE A 50 -7.19 24.70 14.88
N GLN A 51 -6.59 25.85 15.20
CA GLN A 51 -5.23 26.21 14.77
C GLN A 51 -4.15 25.52 15.62
N LYS A 52 -4.52 25.00 16.81
CA LYS A 52 -3.63 24.17 17.64
C LYS A 52 -3.25 22.84 16.96
N LEU A 53 -3.99 22.41 15.95
CA LEU A 53 -3.70 21.20 15.17
C LEU A 53 -2.59 21.44 14.15
N SER A 54 -1.82 20.40 13.85
CA SER A 54 -0.86 20.40 12.73
C SER A 54 -1.59 20.61 11.40
N THR A 55 -0.91 21.22 10.42
CA THR A 55 -1.50 21.59 9.13
C THR A 55 -2.16 20.42 8.41
N HIS A 56 -1.56 19.23 8.43
CA HIS A 56 -2.10 18.01 7.81
C HIS A 56 -3.39 17.49 8.49
N MET A 57 -3.56 17.72 9.79
CA MET A 57 -4.77 17.34 10.52
C MET A 57 -5.91 18.33 10.35
N ARG A 58 -5.65 19.56 9.93
CA ARG A 58 -6.67 20.61 9.82
C ARG A 58 -7.67 20.29 8.70
N ARG A 59 -8.96 20.43 9.00
CA ARG A 59 -10.06 20.42 8.03
C ARG A 59 -10.72 21.80 7.92
N ARG A 60 -11.13 22.20 6.71
CA ARG A 60 -11.76 23.52 6.46
C ARG A 60 -13.05 23.74 7.26
N ALA A 61 -13.81 22.67 7.50
CA ALA A 61 -15.11 22.74 8.18
C ALA A 61 -15.03 22.78 9.72
N MET A 62 -13.83 22.81 10.32
CA MET A 62 -13.68 22.80 11.79
C MET A 62 -14.19 24.09 12.45
N SER A 63 -14.16 25.23 11.75
CA SER A 63 -14.61 26.52 12.29
C SER A 63 -16.09 26.48 12.69
N HIS A 64 -16.94 25.88 11.86
CA HIS A 64 -18.39 25.84 12.09
C HIS A 64 -18.88 24.47 12.59
N ASN A 65 -18.14 23.38 12.38
CA ASN A 65 -18.53 22.04 12.83
C ASN A 65 -17.53 21.46 13.83
N VAL A 66 -17.91 21.54 15.11
CA VAL A 66 -17.13 21.05 16.25
C VAL A 66 -16.81 19.55 16.15
N LYS A 67 -17.66 18.74 15.51
CA LYS A 67 -17.42 17.28 15.36
C LYS A 67 -16.23 16.97 14.46
N ARG A 68 -15.69 17.94 13.71
CA ARG A 68 -14.47 17.80 12.91
C ARG A 68 -13.19 18.01 13.70
N LEU A 69 -13.29 18.40 14.97
CA LEU A 69 -12.17 18.50 15.90
C LEU A 69 -12.03 17.24 16.78
N PRO A 70 -10.81 16.91 17.24
CA PRO A 70 -10.59 15.93 18.29
C PRO A 70 -11.37 16.27 19.55
N ARG A 71 -11.85 15.26 20.29
CA ARG A 71 -12.75 15.41 21.46
C ARG A 71 -12.21 16.45 22.47
N ARG A 72 -10.91 16.38 22.80
CA ARG A 72 -10.22 17.30 23.73
C ARG A 72 -10.28 18.78 23.34
N LEU A 73 -10.44 19.11 22.05
CA LEU A 73 -10.49 20.50 21.57
C LEU A 73 -11.92 21.00 21.34
N ARG A 74 -12.93 20.14 21.48
CA ARG A 74 -14.32 20.48 21.17
C ARG A 74 -14.89 21.49 22.16
N GLU A 75 -14.66 21.29 23.45
CA GLU A 75 -15.15 22.18 24.51
C GLU A 75 -14.53 23.57 24.42
N ILE A 76 -13.20 23.63 24.21
CA ILE A 76 -12.49 24.90 23.99
C ILE A 76 -13.10 25.65 22.80
N HIS A 77 -13.32 24.96 21.67
CA HIS A 77 -13.91 25.56 20.49
C HIS A 77 -15.36 26.02 20.72
N LEU A 78 -16.17 25.24 21.44
CA LEU A 78 -17.54 25.64 21.79
C LEU A 78 -17.56 26.88 22.67
N ASN A 79 -16.67 26.95 23.66
CA ASN A 79 -16.56 28.13 24.53
C ASN A 79 -16.09 29.37 23.75
N GLN A 80 -15.16 29.19 22.80
CA GLN A 80 -14.78 30.26 21.86
C GLN A 80 -15.97 30.71 21.02
N MET A 81 -16.71 29.79 20.40
CA MET A 81 -17.89 30.13 19.59
C MET A 81 -19.00 30.80 20.40
N LYS A 82 -19.23 30.39 21.65
CA LYS A 82 -20.18 31.06 22.56
C LYS A 82 -19.79 32.51 22.79
N LYS A 83 -18.49 32.77 23.00
CA LYS A 83 -17.95 34.13 23.18
C LYS A 83 -18.00 34.97 21.90
N SER A 84 -17.80 34.36 20.73
CA SER A 84 -17.78 35.05 19.43
C SER A 84 -19.15 35.25 18.78
N GLY A 85 -20.22 34.73 19.38
CA GLY A 85 -21.56 34.67 18.77
C GLY A 85 -21.72 33.49 17.81
N ILE A 86 -22.93 32.91 17.81
CA ILE A 86 -23.26 31.76 16.96
C ILE A 86 -23.66 32.28 15.57
N PRO A 87 -23.02 31.81 14.48
CA PRO A 87 -23.45 32.21 13.14
C PRO A 87 -24.89 31.74 12.86
N PRO A 88 -25.69 32.53 12.13
CA PRO A 88 -27.08 32.20 11.85
C PRO A 88 -27.19 30.86 11.11
N LYS A 89 -28.14 30.01 11.55
CA LYS A 89 -28.39 28.71 10.91
C LYS A 89 -28.93 28.93 9.50
N GLN A 90 -28.32 28.27 8.52
CA GLN A 90 -28.81 28.29 7.14
C GLN A 90 -30.16 27.55 7.06
N LYS A 91 -31.17 28.18 6.47
CA LYS A 91 -32.51 27.60 6.24
C LYS A 91 -32.53 26.46 5.20
N ARG A 92 -31.49 26.37 4.36
CA ARG A 92 -31.43 25.37 3.27
C ARG A 92 -30.99 24.01 3.79
N PRO A 93 -31.64 22.90 3.38
CA PRO A 93 -31.22 21.56 3.75
C PRO A 93 -29.80 21.28 3.25
N SER A 94 -29.05 20.50 4.04
CA SER A 94 -27.62 20.27 3.78
C SER A 94 -27.37 19.69 2.39
N ARG A 95 -26.19 19.99 1.81
CA ARG A 95 -25.76 19.39 0.53
C ARG A 95 -25.81 17.84 0.55
N LYS A 96 -25.58 17.22 1.71
CA LYS A 96 -25.71 15.76 1.90
C LYS A 96 -27.13 15.29 1.63
N TYR A 97 -28.12 16.00 2.17
CA TYR A 97 -29.54 15.71 1.98
C TYR A 97 -29.94 15.87 0.51
N ARG A 98 -29.57 16.99 -0.11
CA ARG A 98 -29.85 17.26 -1.54
C ARG A 98 -29.18 16.30 -2.52
N ARG A 99 -28.05 15.71 -2.15
CA ARG A 99 -27.30 14.77 -2.99
C ARG A 99 -27.48 13.33 -2.54
N ARG A 100 -28.52 13.04 -1.76
CA ARG A 100 -28.82 11.69 -1.32
C ARG A 100 -29.21 10.89 -2.58
N PRO A 101 -28.35 9.99 -3.06
CA PRO A 101 -28.68 9.18 -4.21
C PRO A 101 -29.67 8.13 -3.72
N TYR A 102 -30.84 8.02 -4.35
CA TYR A 102 -31.75 6.90 -4.07
C TYR A 102 -31.07 5.57 -4.39
N ASN A 103 -30.30 5.52 -5.50
CA ASN A 103 -29.51 4.36 -5.94
C ASN A 103 -28.06 4.74 -6.29
N LEU A 104 -27.20 4.92 -5.28
CA LEU A 104 -25.79 5.29 -5.48
C LEU A 104 -25.02 4.24 -6.30
N LEU A 105 -25.37 2.97 -6.13
CA LEU A 105 -24.70 1.86 -6.81
C LEU A 105 -24.98 1.85 -8.32
N SER A 106 -26.23 2.08 -8.74
CA SER A 106 -26.56 2.16 -10.17
C SER A 106 -25.89 3.35 -10.84
N ASP A 107 -25.76 4.46 -10.12
CA ASP A 107 -25.00 5.63 -10.55
C ASP A 107 -23.50 5.31 -10.74
N TYR A 108 -22.92 4.49 -9.86
CA TYR A 108 -21.53 4.03 -10.00
C TYR A 108 -21.36 3.09 -11.19
N MET A 109 -22.24 2.10 -11.32
CA MET A 109 -22.26 1.18 -12.47
C MET A 109 -22.37 1.95 -13.79
N ARG A 110 -23.27 2.94 -13.87
CA ARG A 110 -23.42 3.81 -15.05
C ARG A 110 -22.13 4.56 -15.38
N ARG A 111 -21.43 5.10 -14.38
CA ARG A 111 -20.17 5.84 -14.58
C ARG A 111 -19.00 4.93 -14.96
N GLN A 112 -19.00 3.70 -14.47
CA GLN A 112 -17.97 2.69 -14.78
C GLN A 112 -18.03 2.21 -16.24
N ARG A 113 -19.13 2.43 -16.96
CA ARG A 113 -19.26 2.06 -18.39
C ARG A 113 -18.21 2.71 -19.29
N ARG A 114 -17.81 3.95 -19.00
CA ARG A 114 -16.82 4.69 -19.82
C ARG A 114 -15.38 4.32 -19.45
N HIS A 115 -15.11 4.17 -18.16
CA HIS A 115 -13.78 3.78 -17.66
C HIS A 115 -13.91 2.87 -16.48
N ARG A 116 -13.03 1.88 -16.42
CA ARG A 116 -12.98 0.96 -15.31
C ARG A 116 -12.46 1.65 -14.05
N TRP A 117 -13.11 1.37 -12.94
CA TRP A 117 -12.70 1.84 -11.62
C TRP A 117 -12.07 0.67 -10.88
N LEU A 118 -10.92 0.92 -10.22
CA LEU A 118 -10.36 -0.03 -9.26
C LEU A 118 -11.26 -0.09 -8.01
N ASP A 119 -11.14 -1.14 -7.21
CA ASP A 119 -11.95 -1.31 -6.01
C ASP A 119 -11.76 -0.17 -5.00
N THR A 120 -10.53 0.38 -4.93
CA THR A 120 -10.20 1.52 -4.07
C THR A 120 -10.55 2.88 -4.70
N HIS A 121 -11.20 2.92 -5.86
CA HIS A 121 -11.42 4.16 -6.64
C HIS A 121 -12.11 5.24 -5.82
N ILE A 122 -13.14 4.91 -5.04
CA ILE A 122 -13.87 5.89 -4.21
C ILE A 122 -12.94 6.52 -3.16
N TRP A 123 -12.01 5.75 -2.60
CA TRP A 123 -11.06 6.26 -1.61
C TRP A 123 -10.06 7.23 -2.25
N HIS A 124 -9.53 6.85 -3.42
CA HIS A 124 -8.60 7.65 -4.21
C HIS A 124 -9.26 8.92 -4.78
N ALA A 125 -10.44 8.82 -5.37
CA ALA A 125 -11.18 9.95 -5.94
C ALA A 125 -11.52 11.04 -4.91
N LYS A 126 -11.60 10.68 -3.62
CA LYS A 126 -11.79 11.64 -2.51
C LYS A 126 -10.52 12.40 -2.12
N ARG A 127 -9.32 11.89 -2.46
CA ARG A 127 -8.02 12.35 -1.93
C ARG A 127 -7.01 12.73 -3.00
N PHE A 128 -7.21 12.29 -4.23
CA PHE A 128 -6.29 12.44 -5.35
C PHE A 128 -7.00 13.10 -6.53
N ARG A 129 -6.19 13.70 -7.41
CA ARG A 129 -6.62 14.08 -8.76
C ARG A 129 -6.64 12.82 -9.62
N MET A 130 -7.81 12.49 -10.16
CA MET A 130 -8.02 11.28 -10.97
C MET A 130 -7.88 11.60 -12.46
N ILE A 131 -7.23 10.70 -13.21
CA ILE A 131 -7.01 10.80 -14.66
C ILE A 131 -7.49 9.54 -15.38
N GLU A 132 -7.79 9.67 -16.67
CA GLU A 132 -8.19 8.56 -17.54
C GLU A 132 -6.93 8.05 -18.25
N LYS A 133 -6.54 6.80 -18.00
CA LYS A 133 -5.40 6.14 -18.65
C LYS A 133 -5.65 4.65 -18.79
N TRP A 134 -5.30 4.10 -19.97
CA TRP A 134 -5.33 2.66 -20.27
C TRP A 134 -6.70 1.99 -20.05
N GLY A 135 -7.80 2.72 -20.24
CA GLY A 135 -9.16 2.24 -19.96
C GLY A 135 -9.59 2.34 -18.48
N TYR A 136 -8.73 2.84 -17.60
CA TYR A 136 -9.00 3.00 -16.16
C TYR A 136 -9.08 4.48 -15.74
N LYS A 137 -9.74 4.74 -14.61
CA LYS A 137 -9.72 6.03 -13.90
C LYS A 137 -8.79 5.95 -12.69
N LEU A 138 -7.55 6.40 -12.85
CA LEU A 138 -6.43 6.19 -11.91
C LEU A 138 -6.06 7.47 -11.14
N PRO A 139 -5.52 7.36 -9.91
CA PRO A 139 -4.98 8.50 -9.17
C PRO A 139 -3.65 8.97 -9.76
N LEU A 140 -3.55 10.25 -10.13
CA LEU A 140 -2.30 10.85 -10.62
C LEU A 140 -1.47 11.47 -9.49
N ARG A 141 -2.08 12.32 -8.67
CA ARG A 141 -1.38 13.05 -7.60
C ARG A 141 -2.30 13.33 -6.42
N PRO A 142 -1.79 13.34 -5.18
CA PRO A 142 -2.59 13.73 -4.02
C PRO A 142 -3.08 15.18 -4.15
N CYS A 143 -4.22 15.48 -3.54
CA CYS A 143 -4.73 16.85 -3.45
C CYS A 143 -3.86 17.74 -2.54
N ASP A 144 -3.12 17.13 -1.60
CA ASP A 144 -2.16 17.79 -0.72
C ASP A 144 -0.79 17.89 -1.39
N ARG A 145 -0.01 18.92 -1.04
CA ARG A 145 1.38 19.09 -1.51
C ARG A 145 2.31 18.13 -0.74
N ALA A 146 2.32 16.86 -1.13
CA ALA A 146 2.99 15.79 -0.39
C ALA A 146 4.26 15.23 -1.05
N PHE A 147 4.79 15.81 -2.14
CA PHE A 147 5.93 15.24 -2.88
C PHE A 147 7.15 14.90 -1.99
N ARG A 148 7.68 15.88 -1.25
CA ARG A 148 8.79 15.66 -0.31
C ARG A 148 8.43 14.71 0.84
N ALA A 149 7.16 14.69 1.25
CA ALA A 149 6.70 13.78 2.29
C ALA A 149 6.66 12.34 1.78
N CYS A 150 6.22 12.11 0.54
CA CYS A 150 6.27 10.80 -0.12
C CYS A 150 7.70 10.31 -0.25
N TYR A 151 8.64 11.17 -0.69
CA TYR A 151 10.06 10.80 -0.76
C TYR A 151 10.64 10.43 0.61
N ARG A 152 10.41 11.24 1.64
CA ARG A 152 10.83 10.88 3.00
C ARG A 152 10.19 9.59 3.49
N ALA A 153 8.93 9.35 3.12
CA ALA A 153 8.23 8.12 3.50
C ALA A 153 8.81 6.88 2.80
N THR A 154 9.27 6.99 1.56
CA THR A 154 9.94 5.87 0.88
C THR A 154 11.31 5.54 1.44
N VAL A 155 12.01 6.50 2.06
CA VAL A 155 13.34 6.25 2.65
C VAL A 155 13.22 5.82 4.12
N ASN A 156 12.47 6.58 4.93
CA ASN A 156 12.48 6.45 6.38
C ASN A 156 11.19 5.85 6.97
N HIS A 157 10.11 5.75 6.18
CA HIS A 157 8.82 5.26 6.66
C HIS A 157 8.27 4.17 5.73
N CYS A 158 6.96 4.22 5.47
CA CYS A 158 6.28 3.34 4.54
C CYS A 158 5.35 4.12 3.61
N LEU A 159 5.22 3.66 2.37
CA LEU A 159 4.28 4.19 1.38
C LEU A 159 3.60 3.03 0.64
N LEU A 160 2.27 3.04 0.63
CA LEU A 160 1.43 2.07 -0.08
C LEU A 160 0.93 2.66 -1.40
N GLN A 161 0.98 1.88 -2.47
CA GLN A 161 0.47 2.22 -3.79
C GLN A 161 -0.49 1.13 -4.27
N ASP A 162 -1.62 1.54 -4.83
CA ASP A 162 -2.52 0.65 -5.55
C ASP A 162 -2.04 0.48 -7.00
N ILE A 163 -1.69 -0.74 -7.36
CA ILE A 163 -1.26 -1.14 -8.71
C ILE A 163 -2.17 -2.24 -9.28
N SER A 164 -3.42 -2.33 -8.84
CA SER A 164 -4.40 -3.32 -9.31
C SER A 164 -4.83 -3.14 -10.79
N TYR A 165 -4.32 -2.12 -11.49
CA TYR A 165 -4.47 -2.00 -12.94
C TYR A 165 -3.54 -2.94 -13.72
N TYR A 166 -2.61 -3.64 -13.05
CA TYR A 166 -1.94 -4.79 -13.66
C TYR A 166 -2.93 -5.95 -13.74
N ASN A 167 -3.08 -6.51 -14.93
CA ASN A 167 -3.94 -7.66 -15.15
C ASN A 167 -3.11 -8.93 -15.03
N CYS A 168 -3.65 -9.92 -14.32
CA CYS A 168 -3.05 -11.23 -14.18
C CYS A 168 -3.58 -12.18 -15.27
N VAL A 169 -2.68 -12.93 -15.88
CA VAL A 169 -2.99 -14.04 -16.79
C VAL A 169 -2.34 -15.30 -16.21
N GLU A 170 -3.11 -16.37 -16.13
CA GLU A 170 -2.65 -17.68 -15.68
C GLU A 170 -2.44 -18.58 -16.89
N ILE A 171 -1.27 -19.19 -17.02
CA ILE A 171 -0.96 -20.19 -18.03
C ILE A 171 -0.67 -21.51 -17.33
N LYS A 172 -1.40 -22.57 -17.69
CA LYS A 172 -1.24 -23.93 -17.17
C LYS A 172 -0.82 -24.86 -18.29
N GLY A 173 0.19 -25.68 -18.06
CA GLY A 173 0.64 -26.64 -19.07
C GLY A 173 1.99 -27.28 -18.73
N ASN A 174 2.56 -28.01 -19.67
CA ASN A 174 3.88 -28.61 -19.52
C ASN A 174 4.96 -27.51 -19.52
N TYR A 175 5.87 -27.58 -18.55
CA TYR A 175 6.97 -26.61 -18.37
C TYR A 175 7.79 -26.41 -19.63
N ASN A 176 8.18 -27.50 -20.30
CA ASN A 176 9.07 -27.45 -21.46
C ASN A 176 8.44 -26.71 -22.64
N ILE A 177 7.12 -26.92 -22.85
CA ILE A 177 6.38 -26.28 -23.94
C ILE A 177 6.17 -24.79 -23.64
N ILE A 178 5.86 -24.45 -22.38
CA ILE A 178 5.76 -23.04 -21.97
C ILE A 178 7.10 -22.34 -22.23
N VAL A 179 8.20 -22.93 -21.77
CA VAL A 179 9.54 -22.36 -21.95
C VAL A 179 9.93 -22.24 -23.43
N SER A 180 9.62 -23.24 -24.28
CA SER A 180 9.94 -23.17 -25.71
C SER A 180 9.22 -22.02 -26.40
N ASN A 181 7.92 -21.87 -26.16
CA ASN A 181 7.12 -20.81 -26.76
C ASN A 181 7.59 -19.43 -26.28
N PHE A 182 7.90 -19.29 -24.99
CA PHE A 182 8.44 -18.02 -24.48
C PHE A 182 9.80 -17.63 -25.08
N LYS A 183 10.62 -18.58 -25.57
CA LYS A 183 11.88 -18.25 -26.28
C LYS A 183 11.63 -17.55 -27.61
N GLU A 184 10.49 -17.76 -28.26
CA GLU A 184 10.16 -17.09 -29.53
C GLU A 184 9.83 -15.60 -29.31
N ILE A 185 9.19 -15.28 -28.19
CA ILE A 185 8.72 -13.92 -27.86
C ILE A 185 9.66 -13.17 -26.90
N THR A 186 10.79 -13.77 -26.51
CA THR A 186 11.76 -13.16 -25.59
C THR A 186 13.17 -13.21 -26.15
N ASP A 187 13.98 -12.20 -25.84
CA ASP A 187 15.39 -12.18 -26.22
C ASP A 187 16.26 -12.62 -25.03
N PRO A 188 17.06 -13.70 -25.15
CA PRO A 188 17.95 -14.15 -24.08
C PRO A 188 19.08 -13.17 -23.75
N ASN A 189 19.41 -12.23 -24.63
CA ASN A 189 20.53 -11.31 -24.43
C ASN A 189 20.22 -10.16 -23.45
N ILE A 190 18.94 -9.83 -23.27
CA ILE A 190 18.52 -8.66 -22.47
C ILE A 190 18.47 -8.98 -20.97
N GLY A 191 18.29 -10.25 -20.62
CA GLY A 191 18.24 -10.65 -19.23
C GLY A 191 17.89 -12.12 -19.03
N LEU A 192 17.60 -12.47 -17.78
CA LEU A 192 17.27 -13.84 -17.41
C LEU A 192 15.95 -14.28 -18.04
N THR A 193 15.96 -15.49 -18.60
CA THR A 193 14.76 -16.12 -19.16
C THR A 193 13.84 -16.64 -18.06
N ILE A 194 12.61 -16.97 -18.44
CA ILE A 194 11.62 -17.58 -17.54
C ILE A 194 12.09 -18.94 -17.00
N ALA A 195 12.97 -19.61 -17.72
CA ALA A 195 13.53 -20.91 -17.37
C ALA A 195 14.75 -20.84 -16.43
N ALA A 196 15.21 -19.65 -16.05
CA ALA A 196 16.37 -19.54 -15.18
C ALA A 196 16.15 -20.28 -13.85
N LYS A 197 17.18 -20.97 -13.36
CA LYS A 197 17.15 -21.76 -12.11
C LYS A 197 16.67 -20.94 -10.90
N SER A 198 16.89 -19.63 -10.92
CA SER A 198 16.42 -18.68 -9.91
C SER A 198 14.89 -18.57 -9.81
N PHE A 199 14.17 -18.82 -10.91
CA PHE A 199 12.71 -18.69 -11.00
C PHE A 199 11.99 -20.03 -11.07
N ALA A 200 12.64 -21.07 -11.59
CA ALA A 200 12.03 -22.39 -11.79
C ALA A 200 11.41 -23.00 -10.52
N LYS A 201 11.99 -22.73 -9.34
CA LYS A 201 11.44 -23.20 -8.05
C LYS A 201 10.18 -22.46 -7.59
N GLY A 202 9.77 -21.38 -8.27
CA GLY A 202 8.65 -20.55 -7.83
C GLY A 202 8.92 -19.71 -6.58
N SER A 203 10.18 -19.57 -6.17
CA SER A 203 10.53 -18.79 -4.97
C SER A 203 10.58 -17.29 -5.21
N ARG A 204 10.71 -16.80 -6.45
CA ARG A 204 10.94 -15.39 -6.78
C ARG A 204 10.06 -14.94 -7.94
N GLU A 205 9.67 -13.65 -7.98
CA GLU A 205 9.12 -13.04 -9.20
C GLU A 205 10.25 -12.66 -10.14
N GLY A 206 10.06 -13.02 -11.41
CA GLY A 206 10.91 -12.62 -12.50
C GLY A 206 10.34 -11.43 -13.25
N LYS A 207 11.21 -10.76 -14.00
CA LYS A 207 10.86 -9.67 -14.90
C LYS A 207 11.44 -10.03 -16.26
N ILE A 208 10.63 -9.99 -17.31
CA ILE A 208 11.07 -10.23 -18.68
C ILE A 208 10.45 -9.22 -19.63
N THR A 209 11.16 -8.91 -20.71
CA THR A 209 10.68 -8.02 -21.78
C THR A 209 10.12 -8.88 -22.90
N LEU A 210 8.90 -8.60 -23.33
CA LEU A 210 8.25 -9.29 -24.44
C LEU A 210 8.44 -8.54 -25.76
N PHE A 211 8.58 -9.32 -26.82
CA PHE A 211 8.71 -8.86 -28.20
C PHE A 211 7.59 -9.43 -29.06
N ARG A 212 7.28 -8.73 -30.15
CA ARG A 212 6.32 -9.21 -31.13
C ARG A 212 6.87 -10.41 -31.88
N SER A 213 6.02 -11.41 -32.12
CA SER A 213 6.36 -12.65 -32.81
C SER A 213 6.55 -12.48 -34.34
N ASP A 214 6.12 -11.35 -34.90
CA ASP A 214 6.03 -11.12 -36.36
C ASP A 214 7.40 -10.77 -37.02
N GLY A 215 8.51 -11.30 -36.50
CA GLY A 215 9.87 -11.09 -37.04
C GLY A 215 10.48 -9.70 -36.83
N SER A 216 9.67 -8.66 -36.63
CA SER A 216 10.11 -7.27 -36.44
C SER A 216 10.87 -6.97 -35.14
N LYS A 217 10.97 -7.94 -34.21
CA LYS A 217 11.59 -7.82 -32.86
C LYS A 217 11.26 -6.51 -32.14
N LYS A 218 10.06 -5.97 -32.34
CA LYS A 218 9.61 -4.74 -31.66
C LYS A 218 9.24 -5.07 -30.21
N ALA A 219 9.81 -4.32 -29.27
CA ALA A 219 9.50 -4.49 -27.85
C ALA A 219 8.06 -4.04 -27.54
N ILE A 220 7.28 -4.91 -26.90
CA ILE A 220 5.92 -4.64 -26.43
C ILE A 220 6.00 -3.95 -25.07
N GLY A 221 6.71 -4.58 -24.14
CA GLY A 221 6.81 -4.09 -22.77
C GLY A 221 7.37 -5.12 -21.80
N ILE A 222 7.42 -4.72 -20.54
CA ILE A 222 7.90 -5.54 -19.44
C ILE A 222 6.73 -6.29 -18.82
N ILE A 223 6.88 -7.58 -18.62
CA ILE A 223 5.96 -8.37 -17.79
C ILE A 223 6.67 -8.82 -16.53
N TYR A 224 5.89 -9.02 -15.48
CA TYR A 224 6.35 -9.73 -14.30
C TYR A 224 5.73 -11.11 -14.28
N PHE A 225 6.50 -12.12 -13.92
CA PHE A 225 6.01 -13.49 -13.93
C PHE A 225 6.40 -14.22 -12.65
N HIS A 226 5.62 -15.24 -12.32
CA HIS A 226 5.84 -16.06 -11.15
C HIS A 226 5.38 -17.49 -11.40
N TRP A 227 6.26 -18.45 -11.16
CA TRP A 227 5.92 -19.87 -11.21
C TRP A 227 5.27 -20.27 -9.88
N LYS A 228 4.12 -20.94 -9.95
CA LYS A 228 3.57 -21.62 -8.78
C LYS A 228 4.47 -22.83 -8.47
N PRO A 229 4.91 -23.02 -7.22
CA PRO A 229 5.64 -24.23 -6.83
C PRO A 229 4.69 -25.43 -7.00
N SER A 230 4.96 -26.29 -7.99
CA SER A 230 4.17 -27.51 -8.21
C SER A 230 4.59 -28.58 -7.20
N GLN A 231 3.62 -29.22 -6.53
CA GLN A 231 3.87 -30.33 -5.61
C GLN A 231 3.50 -31.68 -6.22
N THR A 232 2.59 -31.72 -7.19
CA THR A 232 2.12 -32.95 -7.83
C THR A 232 1.61 -32.61 -9.24
N ASP A 233 1.92 -33.48 -10.20
CA ASP A 233 1.66 -33.39 -11.65
C ASP A 233 2.62 -32.55 -12.51
N ASN A 234 2.90 -33.07 -13.71
CA ASN A 234 3.64 -32.45 -14.82
C ASN A 234 3.01 -31.14 -15.36
N LYS A 235 1.98 -30.62 -14.69
CA LYS A 235 1.28 -29.37 -15.04
C LYS A 235 1.82 -28.24 -14.17
N HIS A 236 2.59 -27.35 -14.79
CA HIS A 236 3.10 -26.16 -14.14
C HIS A 236 2.15 -24.98 -14.38
N VAL A 237 2.06 -24.09 -13.39
CA VAL A 237 1.24 -22.88 -13.47
C VAL A 237 2.14 -21.66 -13.44
N LEU A 238 2.01 -20.80 -14.44
CA LEU A 238 2.73 -19.54 -14.59
C LEU A 238 1.72 -18.39 -14.48
N TRP A 239 1.93 -17.51 -13.51
CA TRP A 239 1.19 -16.25 -13.40
C TRP A 239 1.99 -15.12 -14.03
N ILE A 240 1.33 -14.32 -14.84
CA ILE A 240 1.92 -13.19 -15.55
C ILE A 240 1.13 -11.93 -15.24
N TRP A 241 1.83 -10.93 -14.71
CA TRP A 241 1.31 -9.59 -14.47
C TRP A 241 1.71 -8.68 -15.61
N ILE A 242 0.69 -8.21 -16.33
CA ILE A 242 0.82 -7.38 -17.51
C ILE A 242 0.24 -6.00 -17.19
N HIS A 243 0.97 -4.96 -17.55
CA HIS A 243 0.50 -3.58 -17.37
C HIS A 243 -0.66 -3.28 -18.34
N ALA A 244 -1.70 -2.59 -17.87
CA ALA A 244 -2.90 -2.26 -18.67
C ALA A 244 -2.62 -1.61 -20.04
N ALA A 245 -1.56 -0.81 -20.16
CA ALA A 245 -1.23 -0.07 -21.38
C ALA A 245 -1.01 -0.96 -22.62
N TYR A 246 -0.37 -2.12 -22.45
CA TYR A 246 -0.02 -3.05 -23.52
C TYR A 246 -0.63 -4.43 -23.30
N TYR A 247 -1.71 -4.48 -22.52
CA TYR A 247 -2.38 -5.72 -22.15
C TYR A 247 -2.93 -6.46 -23.37
N THR A 248 -3.68 -5.75 -24.22
CA THR A 248 -4.32 -6.31 -25.42
C THR A 248 -3.28 -6.83 -26.41
N GLU A 249 -2.22 -6.06 -26.66
CA GLU A 249 -1.12 -6.47 -27.53
C GLU A 249 -0.41 -7.71 -26.98
N THR A 250 -0.10 -7.72 -25.68
CA THR A 250 0.55 -8.88 -25.05
C THR A 250 -0.32 -10.12 -25.12
N LEU A 251 -1.62 -10.01 -24.82
CA LEU A 251 -2.54 -11.13 -24.89
C LEU A 251 -2.60 -11.71 -26.31
N ASN A 252 -2.72 -10.85 -27.33
CA ASN A 252 -2.72 -11.30 -28.72
C ASN A 252 -1.42 -12.02 -29.09
N THR A 253 -0.26 -11.53 -28.64
CA THR A 253 1.01 -12.22 -28.88
C THR A 253 1.11 -13.56 -28.17
N LEU A 254 0.55 -13.69 -26.96
CA LEU A 254 0.45 -14.98 -26.27
C LEU A 254 -0.49 -15.92 -27.02
N ILE A 255 -1.66 -15.44 -27.47
CA ILE A 255 -2.61 -16.25 -28.24
C ILE A 255 -1.95 -16.81 -29.51
N ASN A 256 -1.24 -15.96 -30.26
CA ASN A 256 -0.56 -16.37 -31.48
C ASN A 256 0.58 -17.36 -31.20
N CYS A 257 1.43 -17.07 -30.20
CA CYS A 257 2.60 -17.90 -29.87
C CYS A 257 2.18 -19.28 -29.34
N PHE A 258 1.15 -19.35 -28.51
CA PHE A 258 0.63 -20.60 -27.96
C PHE A 258 -0.42 -21.27 -28.86
N LYS A 259 -0.77 -20.69 -30.01
CA LYS A 259 -1.83 -21.15 -30.93
C LYS A 259 -3.13 -21.46 -30.20
N LEU A 260 -3.55 -20.52 -29.37
CA LEU A 260 -4.68 -20.68 -28.46
C LEU A 260 -6.01 -20.42 -29.17
N GLU A 261 -6.98 -21.29 -28.95
CA GLU A 261 -8.37 -21.13 -29.38
C GLU A 261 -9.25 -20.77 -28.19
N LEU A 262 -10.29 -19.95 -28.41
CA LEU A 262 -11.18 -19.50 -27.34
C LEU A 262 -12.13 -20.64 -26.94
N SER A 263 -12.14 -21.02 -25.66
CA SER A 263 -13.05 -22.06 -25.13
C SER A 263 -14.30 -21.47 -24.47
N TYR A 264 -14.12 -20.60 -23.48
CA TYR A 264 -15.20 -19.96 -22.72
C TYR A 264 -14.80 -18.54 -22.35
N GLU A 265 -15.53 -17.49 -22.76
CA GLU A 265 -15.35 -16.05 -22.47
C GLU A 265 -13.91 -15.53 -22.24
N THR A 266 -13.24 -15.95 -21.15
CA THR A 266 -11.90 -15.53 -20.68
C THR A 266 -10.86 -16.67 -20.60
N SER A 267 -11.19 -17.88 -21.05
CA SER A 267 -10.30 -19.04 -21.10
C SER A 267 -10.00 -19.44 -22.54
N TYR A 268 -8.73 -19.75 -22.79
CA TYR A 268 -8.22 -20.19 -24.07
C TYR A 268 -7.46 -21.50 -23.91
N VAL A 269 -7.56 -22.38 -24.90
CA VAL A 269 -6.96 -23.71 -24.87
C VAL A 269 -6.19 -23.95 -26.17
N SER A 270 -5.00 -24.53 -26.05
CA SER A 270 -4.18 -24.95 -27.17
C SER A 270 -4.28 -26.46 -27.37
N LYS A 271 -4.01 -26.91 -28.59
CA LYS A 271 -3.92 -28.34 -28.94
C LYS A 271 -2.84 -29.06 -28.13
N ASP A 272 -1.83 -28.32 -27.65
CA ASP A 272 -0.74 -28.84 -26.81
C ASP A 272 -1.10 -28.98 -25.31
N ASN A 273 -2.40 -29.00 -24.97
CA ASN A 273 -2.91 -29.08 -23.59
C ASN A 273 -2.42 -27.91 -22.69
N ILE A 274 -2.28 -26.73 -23.30
CA ILE A 274 -1.98 -25.48 -22.60
C ILE A 274 -3.28 -24.70 -22.43
N GLU A 275 -3.56 -24.31 -21.20
CA GLU A 275 -4.71 -23.48 -20.86
C GLU A 275 -4.24 -22.09 -20.44
N LEU A 276 -4.83 -21.05 -21.01
CA LEU A 276 -4.63 -19.66 -20.61
C LEU A 276 -5.94 -19.11 -20.05
N LYS A 277 -5.92 -18.60 -18.82
CA LYS A 277 -7.07 -17.97 -18.17
C LYS A 277 -6.78 -16.51 -17.84
N GLU A 278 -7.65 -15.60 -18.26
CA GLU A 278 -7.57 -14.19 -17.87
C GLU A 278 -8.18 -13.99 -16.48
N LEU A 279 -7.35 -13.64 -15.49
CA LEU A 279 -7.79 -13.35 -14.11
C LEU A 279 -8.01 -11.85 -13.91
N LYS A 280 -8.71 -11.21 -14.86
CA LYS A 280 -8.95 -9.75 -14.82
C LYS A 280 -9.80 -9.39 -13.62
N LEU A 281 -9.26 -8.55 -12.73
CA LEU A 281 -9.95 -7.99 -11.55
C LEU A 281 -10.35 -9.01 -10.48
N GLU A 282 -10.00 -10.28 -10.64
CA GLU A 282 -10.11 -11.26 -9.56
C GLU A 282 -9.05 -10.99 -8.49
N LEU A 283 -7.86 -10.53 -8.91
CA LEU A 283 -6.72 -10.28 -8.04
C LEU A 283 -6.41 -8.78 -7.96
N ASN A 284 -6.21 -8.31 -6.73
CA ASN A 284 -5.73 -6.97 -6.44
C ASN A 284 -4.24 -7.00 -6.09
N ARG A 285 -3.50 -5.98 -6.54
CA ARG A 285 -2.06 -5.88 -6.30
C ARG A 285 -1.73 -4.55 -5.66
N PHE A 286 -1.14 -4.60 -4.47
CA PHE A 286 -0.66 -3.42 -3.75
C PHE A 286 0.86 -3.46 -3.63
N ARG A 287 1.50 -2.31 -3.81
CA ARG A 287 2.94 -2.14 -3.65
C ARG A 287 3.21 -1.33 -2.40
N LEU A 288 3.80 -1.97 -1.39
CA LEU A 288 4.29 -1.30 -0.19
C LEU A 288 5.80 -1.06 -0.33
N THR A 289 6.24 0.17 -0.03
CA THR A 289 7.64 0.61 -0.17
C THR A 289 8.10 1.28 1.11
N GLY A 290 9.41 1.26 1.37
CA GLY A 290 10.05 1.93 2.51
C GLY A 290 10.53 0.99 3.61
N SER A 291 11.42 1.49 4.47
CA SER A 291 12.09 0.68 5.50
C SER A 291 11.13 0.13 6.56
N LEU A 292 10.12 0.91 6.95
CA LEU A 292 9.11 0.50 7.93
C LEU A 292 7.97 -0.33 7.33
N SER A 293 8.02 -0.66 6.04
CA SER A 293 6.96 -1.42 5.36
C SER A 293 6.69 -2.77 6.02
N ASN A 294 7.74 -3.55 6.30
CA ASN A 294 7.62 -4.85 6.95
C ASN A 294 7.04 -4.74 8.36
N ALA A 295 7.51 -3.79 9.16
CA ALA A 295 6.97 -3.56 10.51
C ALA A 295 5.46 -3.26 10.49
N VAL A 296 4.99 -2.48 9.49
CA VAL A 296 3.56 -2.21 9.32
C VAL A 296 2.81 -3.47 8.89
N LEU A 297 3.35 -4.26 7.95
CA LEU A 297 2.73 -5.53 7.53
C LEU A 297 2.58 -6.50 8.70
N GLN A 298 3.63 -6.66 9.51
CA GLN A 298 3.64 -7.54 10.69
C GLN A 298 2.63 -7.12 11.75
N ASN A 299 2.41 -5.81 11.92
CA ASN A 299 1.42 -5.30 12.86
C ASN A 299 -0.03 -5.38 12.33
N CYS A 300 -0.21 -5.26 11.01
CA CYS A 300 -1.52 -5.28 10.38
C CYS A 300 -2.03 -6.70 10.09
N PHE A 301 -1.16 -7.61 9.64
CA PHE A 301 -1.49 -8.98 9.32
C PHE A 301 -1.06 -9.90 10.46
N GLN A 302 -2.04 -10.59 11.04
CA GLN A 302 -1.80 -11.57 12.10
C GLN A 302 -2.04 -12.96 11.56
N ILE A 303 -1.19 -13.89 11.97
CA ILE A 303 -1.37 -15.32 11.69
C ILE A 303 -2.68 -15.77 12.34
N THR A 304 -3.46 -16.55 11.61
CA THR A 304 -4.63 -17.24 12.16
C THR A 304 -4.17 -18.17 13.29
N LYS A 305 -4.64 -17.90 14.51
CA LYS A 305 -4.47 -18.84 15.61
C LYS A 305 -5.30 -20.07 15.27
N ASP A 306 -4.75 -21.26 15.50
CA ASP A 306 -5.41 -22.56 15.28
C ASP A 306 -6.66 -22.66 16.17
N LYS A 307 -7.73 -21.99 15.75
CA LYS A 307 -9.07 -22.14 16.29
C LYS A 307 -9.76 -23.13 15.38
N LYS A 308 -10.49 -24.08 15.97
CA LYS A 308 -11.38 -25.02 15.26
C LYS A 308 -12.23 -24.23 14.26
N CYS A 309 -11.82 -24.24 12.99
CA CYS A 309 -12.51 -23.50 11.96
C CYS A 309 -13.65 -24.36 11.40
N THR A 310 -14.78 -23.72 11.18
CA THR A 310 -16.05 -24.37 10.86
C THR A 310 -16.25 -24.61 9.36
N GLU A 311 -15.42 -24.02 8.52
CA GLU A 311 -15.61 -24.04 7.06
C GLU A 311 -14.91 -25.23 6.39
N LYS A 312 -15.64 -25.89 5.49
CA LYS A 312 -15.22 -27.15 4.86
C LYS A 312 -14.01 -27.02 3.93
N TRP A 313 -13.79 -25.85 3.34
CA TRP A 313 -12.69 -25.63 2.38
C TRP A 313 -11.33 -25.53 3.07
N GLU A 314 -11.28 -24.99 4.30
CA GLU A 314 -10.03 -24.86 5.06
C GLU A 314 -9.49 -26.22 5.50
N LYS A 315 -10.37 -27.14 5.92
CA LYS A 315 -10.00 -28.54 6.19
C LYS A 315 -9.37 -29.22 4.98
N LYS A 316 -9.80 -28.87 3.77
CA LYS A 316 -9.21 -29.36 2.52
C LYS A 316 -7.83 -28.76 2.26
N CYS A 317 -7.58 -27.53 2.71
CA CYS A 317 -6.26 -26.87 2.61
C CYS A 317 -5.27 -27.36 3.70
N GLU A 318 -5.75 -27.62 4.91
CA GLU A 318 -4.94 -28.22 6.00
C GLU A 318 -4.36 -29.58 5.58
N MET A 319 -5.14 -30.40 4.86
CA MET A 319 -4.67 -31.69 4.33
C MET A 319 -3.64 -31.58 3.19
N VAL A 320 -3.43 -30.39 2.61
CA VAL A 320 -2.52 -30.15 1.47
C VAL A 320 -1.23 -29.44 1.92
N THR A 321 -1.17 -28.90 3.14
CA THR A 321 -0.08 -28.00 3.56
C THR A 321 0.70 -28.50 4.78
N ASP A 322 1.58 -29.48 4.56
CA ASP A 322 2.59 -29.91 5.56
C ASP A 322 3.55 -28.77 6.02
N ASN A 323 3.60 -27.65 5.27
CA ASN A 323 4.53 -26.54 5.51
C ASN A 323 3.93 -25.35 6.28
N SER A 324 2.72 -25.45 6.83
CA SER A 324 2.08 -24.34 7.55
C SER A 324 2.91 -23.86 8.75
N HIS A 325 3.56 -24.77 9.48
CA HIS A 325 4.45 -24.44 10.60
C HIS A 325 5.65 -23.59 10.14
N LEU A 326 6.33 -24.01 9.06
CA LEU A 326 7.47 -23.29 8.49
C LEU A 326 7.08 -21.88 8.03
N GLN A 327 5.86 -21.70 7.51
CA GLN A 327 5.35 -20.38 7.14
C GLN A 327 5.13 -19.48 8.36
N LYS A 328 4.54 -20.01 9.43
CA LYS A 328 4.33 -19.29 10.70
C LYS A 328 5.67 -18.88 11.33
N GLU A 329 6.64 -19.78 11.31
CA GLU A 329 7.99 -19.54 11.81
C GLU A 329 8.69 -18.45 10.98
N TYR A 330 8.67 -18.58 9.64
CA TYR A 330 9.25 -17.58 8.75
C TYR A 330 8.62 -16.19 8.94
N TRP A 331 7.28 -16.12 9.02
CA TRP A 331 6.58 -14.85 9.29
C TRP A 331 6.98 -14.24 10.63
N SER A 332 7.16 -15.07 11.66
CA SER A 332 7.62 -14.62 12.98
C SER A 332 9.07 -14.11 12.92
N ASN A 333 9.94 -14.80 12.18
CA ASN A 333 11.34 -14.41 11.98
C ASN A 333 11.47 -13.08 11.21
N LEU A 334 10.55 -12.81 10.29
CA LEU A 334 10.50 -11.52 9.58
C LEU A 334 10.33 -10.33 10.53
N LYS A 335 9.76 -10.50 11.73
CA LYS A 335 9.63 -9.43 12.73
C LYS A 335 10.98 -8.91 13.22
N ASN A 336 12.00 -9.78 13.26
CA ASN A 336 13.35 -9.43 13.72
C ASN A 336 14.15 -8.68 12.64
N THR A 337 13.66 -8.63 11.40
CA THR A 337 14.33 -7.92 10.31
C THR A 337 14.03 -6.43 10.37
N SER A 338 15.09 -5.62 10.49
CA SER A 338 14.98 -4.16 10.59
C SER A 338 14.65 -3.49 9.25
N SER A 339 14.95 -4.14 8.12
CA SER A 339 14.72 -3.62 6.77
C SER A 339 14.50 -4.74 5.76
N THR A 340 13.63 -4.48 4.78
CA THR A 340 13.36 -5.39 3.66
C THR A 340 14.47 -5.42 2.61
N THR A 341 15.44 -4.50 2.70
CA THR A 341 16.56 -4.41 1.73
C THR A 341 17.50 -5.61 1.78
N GLY A 342 17.69 -6.21 2.95
CA GLY A 342 18.50 -7.40 3.13
C GLY A 342 17.77 -8.71 2.83
N LEU A 343 16.46 -8.66 2.57
CA LEU A 343 15.70 -9.86 2.23
C LEU A 343 16.00 -10.26 0.78
N PRO A 344 16.30 -11.53 0.51
CA PRO A 344 16.33 -12.01 -0.86
C PRO A 344 14.96 -11.76 -1.50
N ARG A 345 14.92 -11.55 -2.81
CA ARG A 345 13.68 -11.32 -3.57
C ARG A 345 12.84 -12.60 -3.64
N ILE A 346 12.39 -13.12 -2.51
CA ILE A 346 11.58 -14.32 -2.38
C ILE A 346 10.11 -13.88 -2.24
N LEU A 347 9.26 -14.38 -3.12
CA LEU A 347 7.82 -14.27 -3.01
C LEU A 347 7.27 -15.53 -2.33
N PHE A 348 6.37 -15.32 -1.39
CA PHE A 348 5.54 -16.36 -0.83
C PHE A 348 4.18 -16.24 -1.49
N CYS A 349 3.84 -17.20 -2.35
CA CYS A 349 2.46 -17.38 -2.79
C CYS A 349 1.73 -18.22 -1.74
N HIS A 350 0.58 -17.72 -1.29
CA HIS A 350 -0.43 -18.48 -0.58
C HIS A 350 -1.35 -19.19 -1.57
#